data_AF-A0A8J8VUI3-F1
#
_entry.id   AF-A0A8J8VUI3-F1
#
_cell.length_a   1.000
_cell.length_b   1.000
_cell.length_c   1.000
_cell.angle_alpha   90.00
_cell.angle_beta   90.00
_cell.angle_gamma   90.00
#
_symmetry.space_group_name_H-M   'P 1'
#
loop_
_entity.id
_entity.type
_entity.pdbx_description
1 polymer ?
#
loop_
_entity_poly.entity_id
_entity_poly.type
_entity_poly.pdbx_seq_one_letter_code
_entity_poly.pdbx_strand_id
1 'polypeptide(L)'
;MGFFLVNPAWAVEDYMLTVSSSSEYEEGEYSVIEGETITLYEKPVSEVVIHVYFPSGIVKTLTNSTGQFSATSPAPLEIGEHDITVYAKKDNKFTNAEMTYQVIESKAKKIQEPVIKTPKTTDKKIELDPFSKMIQELEKQKNDEVKRETIIKDNHKIDEKRRLAQENLQNDLKEDEKRNEVNSPRNVFYRFIQEVDSSFRGIFWQQFLFTEKISQQAHEAKEEALRDGKSSFEAMKIFQQEAAVTQKEVMDVNKNLSVKYGNSTSDVQNLFDENGKLPRED
;
A
#
# COMPACT_ATOMS: atom_id res chain seq x y z
N MET A 1 13.01 49.02 -30.14
CA MET A 1 12.81 47.56 -30.08
C MET A 1 13.95 46.96 -29.28
N GLY A 2 13.62 46.04 -28.38
CA GLY A 2 14.59 45.32 -27.57
C GLY A 2 14.00 44.87 -26.24
N PHE A 3 12.95 44.04 -26.30
CA PHE A 3 12.52 43.28 -25.13
C PHE A 3 13.59 42.21 -24.88
N PHE A 4 14.29 42.30 -23.75
CA PHE A 4 15.00 41.16 -23.20
C PHE A 4 14.04 40.43 -22.26
N LEU A 5 13.50 39.32 -22.76
CA LEU A 5 12.88 38.29 -21.94
C LEU A 5 13.99 37.65 -21.11
N VAL A 6 13.95 37.87 -19.79
CA VAL A 6 14.72 37.07 -18.85
C VAL A 6 13.88 35.84 -18.54
N ASN A 7 14.31 34.68 -19.02
CA ASN A 7 13.72 33.39 -18.67
C ASN A 7 13.69 33.26 -17.14
N PRO A 8 12.56 32.86 -16.51
CA PRO A 8 12.62 32.42 -15.13
C PRO A 8 13.39 31.09 -15.10
N ALA A 9 14.54 31.10 -14.44
CA ALA A 9 15.25 29.88 -14.06
C ALA A 9 14.46 29.20 -12.93
N TRP A 10 13.65 28.20 -13.27
CA TRP A 10 13.04 27.34 -12.28
C TRP A 10 14.06 26.26 -11.91
N ALA A 11 14.73 26.43 -10.77
CA ALA A 11 15.43 25.34 -10.12
C ALA A 11 14.37 24.33 -9.66
N VAL A 12 14.26 23.21 -10.38
CA VAL A 12 13.34 22.13 -10.03
C VAL A 12 13.99 21.30 -8.91
N GLU A 13 13.95 21.79 -7.67
CA GLU A 13 14.56 21.13 -6.51
C GLU A 13 13.76 19.86 -6.11
N ASP A 14 14.47 18.79 -5.71
CA ASP A 14 13.86 17.62 -5.07
C ASP A 14 13.49 17.97 -3.62
N TYR A 15 12.33 17.49 -3.15
CA TYR A 15 11.82 17.78 -1.81
C TYR A 15 11.51 16.49 -1.03
N MET A 16 11.76 16.55 0.27
CA MET A 16 11.48 15.51 1.25
C MET A 16 10.17 15.84 1.98
N LEU A 17 9.48 14.79 2.44
CA LEU A 17 8.29 14.87 3.27
C LEU A 17 8.60 14.29 4.64
N THR A 18 8.24 15.01 5.70
CA THR A 18 8.29 14.52 7.08
C THR A 18 6.91 14.65 7.69
N VAL A 19 6.47 13.60 8.42
CA VAL A 19 5.14 13.55 9.01
C VAL A 19 5.22 13.10 10.46
N SER A 20 4.27 13.57 11.26
CA SER A 20 4.14 13.27 12.68
C SER A 20 2.68 13.23 13.11
N SER A 21 2.38 12.40 14.08
CA SER A 21 1.10 12.35 14.79
C SER A 21 1.33 11.72 16.16
N SER A 22 0.34 11.85 17.05
CA SER A 22 0.28 11.07 18.29
C SER A 22 0.38 9.57 17.97
N SER A 23 1.13 8.84 18.79
CA SER A 23 1.27 7.38 18.70
C SER A 23 0.04 6.64 19.23
N GLU A 24 -0.77 7.29 20.07
CA GLU A 24 -1.97 6.74 20.72
C GLU A 24 -3.13 7.73 20.67
N TYR A 25 -4.34 7.22 20.46
CA TYR A 25 -5.61 7.97 20.48
C TYR A 25 -6.68 7.21 21.27
N GLU A 26 -7.68 7.91 21.79
CA GLU A 26 -8.85 7.26 22.41
C GLU A 26 -9.97 7.00 21.37
N GLU A 27 -10.74 5.93 21.59
CA GLU A 27 -11.92 5.63 20.79
C GLU A 27 -12.88 6.84 20.75
N GLY A 28 -13.28 7.23 19.54
CA GLY A 28 -14.15 8.39 19.31
C GLY A 28 -13.41 9.72 19.11
N GLU A 29 -12.08 9.78 19.28
CA GLU A 29 -11.27 10.94 18.89
C GLU A 29 -11.07 11.01 17.36
N TYR A 30 -10.53 12.13 16.88
CA TYR A 30 -10.11 12.32 15.49
C TYR A 30 -8.59 12.38 15.43
N SER A 31 -7.97 11.60 14.56
CA SER A 31 -6.51 11.66 14.40
C SER A 31 -6.10 12.91 13.65
N VAL A 32 -4.98 13.50 14.05
CA VAL A 32 -4.40 14.69 13.41
C VAL A 32 -3.00 14.35 12.92
N ILE A 33 -2.80 14.43 11.61
CA ILE A 33 -1.50 14.27 10.97
C ILE A 33 -0.97 15.65 10.63
N GLU A 34 0.24 15.93 11.12
CA GLU A 34 0.99 17.12 10.77
C GLU A 34 2.23 16.72 9.98
N GLY A 35 2.71 17.61 9.12
CA GLY A 35 3.94 17.36 8.42
C GLY A 35 4.46 18.59 7.69
N GLU A 36 5.68 18.44 7.17
CA GLU A 36 6.37 19.48 6.44
C GLU A 36 7.08 18.94 5.21
N THR A 37 7.30 19.84 4.27
CA THR A 37 8.02 19.58 3.04
C THR A 37 9.19 20.55 2.91
N ILE A 38 10.39 19.98 2.82
CA ILE A 38 11.64 20.72 2.75
C ILE A 38 12.48 20.20 1.60
N THR A 39 13.34 21.04 1.05
CA THR A 39 14.34 20.64 0.05
C THR A 39 15.52 19.95 0.72
N LEU A 40 16.42 19.35 -0.07
CA LEU A 40 17.71 18.84 0.43
C LEU A 40 18.59 19.92 1.10
N TYR A 41 18.28 21.20 0.91
CA TYR A 41 18.94 22.34 1.53
C TYR A 41 18.11 22.96 2.67
N GLU A 42 17.17 22.21 3.24
CA GLU A 42 16.32 22.61 4.38
C GLU A 42 15.43 23.83 4.12
N LYS A 43 15.18 24.17 2.84
CA LYS A 43 14.24 25.25 2.47
C LYS A 43 12.81 24.72 2.40
N PRO A 44 11.81 25.42 2.94
CA PRO A 44 10.41 25.00 2.88
C PRO A 44 9.85 25.04 1.46
N VAL A 45 8.97 24.09 1.13
CA VAL A 45 8.31 23.99 -0.18
C VAL A 45 6.81 24.19 -0.03
N SER A 46 6.31 25.34 -0.48
CA SER A 46 4.87 25.65 -0.44
C SER A 46 4.09 25.02 -1.60
N GLU A 47 2.75 24.99 -1.48
CA GLU A 47 1.83 24.55 -2.55
C GLU A 47 2.05 23.10 -3.02
N VAL A 48 2.60 22.25 -2.16
CA VAL A 48 2.67 20.80 -2.40
C VAL A 48 1.29 20.22 -2.11
N VAL A 49 0.74 19.44 -3.05
CA VAL A 49 -0.54 18.76 -2.88
C VAL A 49 -0.35 17.54 -2.01
N ILE A 50 -0.99 17.51 -0.85
CA ILE A 50 -0.91 16.43 0.13
C ILE A 50 -2.21 15.62 0.10
N HIS A 51 -2.09 14.30 0.01
CA HIS A 51 -3.18 13.34 0.19
C HIS A 51 -2.86 12.46 1.40
N VAL A 52 -3.69 12.56 2.45
CA VAL A 52 -3.57 11.73 3.65
C VAL A 52 -4.64 10.64 3.58
N TYR A 53 -4.20 9.39 3.61
CA TYR A 53 -5.06 8.20 3.54
C TYR A 53 -5.30 7.71 4.96
N PHE A 54 -6.43 8.12 5.55
CA PHE A 54 -6.92 7.53 6.79
C PHE A 54 -7.72 6.27 6.48
N PRO A 55 -7.82 5.32 7.43
CA PRO A 55 -8.75 4.19 7.32
C PRO A 55 -10.20 4.63 7.07
N SER A 56 -10.60 5.78 7.61
CA SER A 56 -11.94 6.36 7.46
C SER A 56 -12.14 7.19 6.20
N GLY A 57 -11.09 7.46 5.42
CA GLY A 57 -11.19 8.19 4.15
C GLY A 57 -9.97 9.04 3.81
N ILE A 58 -10.03 9.72 2.67
CA ILE A 58 -8.90 10.50 2.14
C ILE A 58 -9.11 11.99 2.38
N VAL A 59 -8.12 12.66 2.95
CA VAL A 59 -8.09 14.12 3.10
C VAL A 59 -7.08 14.72 2.15
N LYS A 60 -7.50 15.75 1.42
CA LYS A 60 -6.64 16.49 0.49
C LYS A 60 -6.37 17.88 1.04
N THR A 61 -5.09 18.27 1.09
CA THR A 61 -4.66 19.59 1.57
C THR A 61 -3.44 20.09 0.79
N LEU A 62 -3.00 21.30 1.07
CA LEU A 62 -1.84 21.95 0.46
C LEU A 62 -0.87 22.40 1.56
N THR A 63 0.43 22.37 1.27
CA THR A 63 1.42 22.98 2.17
C THR A 63 1.33 24.50 2.12
N ASN A 64 1.42 25.13 3.28
CA ASN A 64 1.40 26.57 3.44
C ASN A 64 2.74 27.21 2.99
N SER A 65 2.90 28.54 3.17
CA SER A 65 4.12 29.26 2.80
C SER A 65 5.38 28.82 3.57
N THR A 66 5.22 28.11 4.69
CA THR A 66 6.32 27.54 5.48
C THR A 66 6.50 26.04 5.21
N GLY A 67 5.87 25.50 4.16
CA GLY A 67 6.00 24.10 3.76
C GLY A 67 5.25 23.10 4.64
N GLN A 68 4.41 23.57 5.58
CA GLN A 68 3.71 22.75 6.56
C GLN A 68 2.27 22.45 6.14
N PHE A 69 1.73 21.32 6.60
CA PHE A 69 0.32 20.95 6.47
C PHE A 69 -0.19 20.28 7.75
N SER A 70 -1.51 20.29 7.91
CA SER A 70 -2.23 19.51 8.92
C SER A 70 -3.49 18.92 8.29
N ALA A 71 -3.80 17.68 8.66
CA ALA A 71 -4.97 16.94 8.18
C ALA A 71 -5.60 16.16 9.34
N THR A 72 -6.92 16.27 9.46
CA THR A 72 -7.71 15.59 10.50
C THR A 72 -8.55 14.47 9.88
N SER A 73 -8.68 13.33 10.57
CA SER A 73 -9.46 12.20 10.05
C SER A 73 -10.90 12.60 9.69
N PRO A 74 -11.50 12.03 8.64
CA PRO A 74 -12.88 12.33 8.26
C PRO A 74 -13.94 11.83 9.25
N ALA A 75 -13.62 10.76 9.99
CA ALA A 75 -14.51 10.14 10.96
C ALA A 75 -13.78 9.83 12.27
N PRO A 76 -14.54 9.64 13.37
CA PRO A 76 -14.00 9.19 14.65
C PRO A 76 -13.27 7.85 14.53
N LEU A 77 -12.27 7.66 15.37
CA LEU A 77 -11.41 6.49 15.37
C LEU A 77 -12.06 5.28 16.05
N GLU A 78 -11.96 4.12 15.42
CA GLU A 78 -12.34 2.83 15.97
C GLU A 78 -11.15 2.14 16.65
N ILE A 79 -11.40 1.34 17.69
CA ILE A 79 -10.35 0.61 18.42
C ILE A 79 -9.53 -0.27 17.47
N GLY A 80 -8.21 -0.18 17.55
CA GLY A 80 -7.31 -0.98 16.73
C GLY A 80 -6.00 -0.27 16.39
N GLU A 81 -5.15 -0.99 15.66
CA GLU A 81 -3.94 -0.45 15.05
C GLU A 81 -4.27 0.00 13.62
N HIS A 82 -3.85 1.21 13.26
CA HIS A 82 -4.20 1.84 11.99
C HIS A 82 -2.98 2.40 11.28
N ASP A 83 -2.79 1.98 10.03
CA ASP A 83 -1.74 2.49 9.15
C ASP A 83 -2.25 3.69 8.35
N ILE A 84 -1.40 4.72 8.23
CA ILE A 84 -1.62 5.91 7.42
C ILE A 84 -0.51 6.04 6.40
N THR A 85 -0.91 6.34 5.18
CA THR A 85 0.01 6.78 4.12
C THR A 85 -0.27 8.23 3.76
N VAL A 86 0.78 9.04 3.72
CA VAL A 86 0.75 10.43 3.28
C VAL A 86 1.49 10.54 1.97
N TYR A 87 0.81 11.00 0.92
CA TYR A 87 1.40 11.28 -0.39
C TYR A 87 1.53 12.78 -0.62
N ALA A 88 2.69 13.21 -1.09
CA ALA A 88 2.97 14.60 -1.42
C ALA A 88 3.37 14.71 -2.90
N LYS A 89 2.65 15.54 -3.66
CA LYS A 89 2.88 15.76 -5.09
C LYS A 89 3.02 17.25 -5.40
N LYS A 90 4.06 17.61 -6.15
CA LYS A 90 4.23 18.93 -6.75
C LYS A 90 4.81 18.76 -8.15
N ASP A 91 4.13 19.34 -9.14
CA ASP A 91 4.42 19.15 -10.55
C ASP A 91 4.49 17.65 -10.94
N ASN A 92 5.64 17.19 -11.44
CA ASN A 92 5.90 15.80 -11.81
C ASN A 92 6.64 14.99 -10.73
N LYS A 93 6.86 15.58 -9.55
CA LYS A 93 7.56 14.91 -8.44
C LYS A 93 6.57 14.41 -7.39
N PHE A 94 6.89 13.27 -6.79
CA PHE A 94 6.09 12.64 -5.76
C PHE A 94 7.00 12.02 -4.69
N THR A 95 6.51 12.02 -3.46
CA THR A 95 7.11 11.31 -2.32
C THR A 95 5.98 10.87 -1.39
N ASN A 96 6.25 9.88 -0.55
CA ASN A 96 5.30 9.42 0.45
C ASN A 96 5.98 9.19 1.81
N ALA A 97 5.17 9.15 2.86
CA ALA A 97 5.55 8.75 4.20
C ALA A 97 4.46 7.84 4.78
N GLU A 98 4.87 6.89 5.61
CA GLU A 98 3.99 5.91 6.24
C GLU A 98 4.15 6.00 7.75
N MET A 99 3.05 5.81 8.48
CA MET A 99 3.07 5.73 9.93
C MET A 99 1.90 4.93 10.48
N THR A 100 2.03 4.51 11.74
CA THR A 100 1.03 3.69 12.43
C THR A 100 0.71 4.33 13.78
N TYR A 101 -0.56 4.30 14.19
CA TYR A 101 -1.00 4.71 15.53
C TYR A 101 -1.98 3.69 16.11
N GLN A 102 -2.08 3.68 17.44
CA GLN A 102 -2.98 2.77 18.16
C GLN A 102 -4.16 3.52 18.77
N VAL A 103 -5.37 2.96 18.61
CA VAL A 103 -6.60 3.49 19.20
C VAL A 103 -7.01 2.57 20.35
N ILE A 104 -7.07 3.13 21.55
CA ILE A 104 -7.40 2.41 22.78
C ILE A 104 -8.81 2.77 23.26
N GLU A 105 -9.45 1.86 24.00
CA GLU A 105 -10.77 2.09 24.60
C GLU A 105 -10.74 3.32 25.52
N SER A 106 -11.68 4.25 25.33
CA SER A 106 -11.78 5.43 26.18
C SER A 106 -12.17 5.01 27.61
N LYS A 107 -11.38 5.42 28.61
CA LYS A 107 -11.72 5.18 30.02
C LYS A 107 -12.86 6.12 30.41
N ALA A 108 -14.10 5.65 30.25
CA ALA A 108 -15.28 6.40 30.64
C ALA A 108 -15.17 6.92 32.10
N LYS A 109 -15.20 8.26 32.28
CA LYS A 109 -15.54 8.88 33.56
C LYS A 109 -16.95 8.43 33.92
N LYS A 110 -17.08 7.57 34.95
CA LYS A 110 -18.36 7.17 35.52
C LYS A 110 -19.16 8.41 35.96
N ILE A 111 -20.15 8.81 35.16
CA ILE A 111 -21.26 9.61 35.65
C ILE A 111 -22.21 8.63 36.33
N GLN A 112 -22.38 8.77 37.64
CA GLN A 112 -23.35 7.98 38.40
C GLN A 112 -24.76 8.38 37.95
N GLU A 113 -25.45 7.49 37.26
CA GLU A 113 -26.89 7.64 37.03
C GLU A 113 -27.64 7.61 38.37
N PRO A 114 -28.67 8.45 38.56
CA PRO A 114 -29.45 8.47 39.78
C PRO A 114 -30.28 7.18 39.89
N VAL A 115 -30.13 6.50 41.03
CA VAL A 115 -30.87 5.30 41.40
C VAL A 115 -32.37 5.61 41.49
N ILE A 116 -33.13 5.17 40.49
CA ILE A 116 -34.59 5.10 40.57
C ILE A 116 -34.96 3.84 41.34
N LYS A 117 -35.48 4.00 42.55
CA LYS A 117 -36.08 2.91 43.35
C LYS A 117 -37.49 2.64 42.84
N THR A 118 -37.70 1.52 42.15
CA THR A 118 -39.05 0.95 41.97
C THR A 118 -39.38 -0.05 43.08
N PRO A 119 -40.65 -0.13 43.53
CA PRO A 119 -41.06 -1.02 44.62
C PRO A 119 -41.02 -2.49 44.19
N LYS A 120 -40.57 -3.35 45.12
CA LYS A 120 -40.61 -4.80 45.00
C LYS A 120 -42.06 -5.30 44.94
N THR A 121 -42.48 -5.79 43.79
CA THR A 121 -43.62 -6.71 43.68
C THR A 121 -43.15 -8.14 43.90
N THR A 122 -43.83 -8.79 44.84
CA THR A 122 -43.65 -10.15 45.32
C THR A 122 -43.57 -11.18 44.18
N ASP A 123 -42.43 -11.87 44.06
CA ASP A 123 -42.26 -13.05 43.23
C ASP A 123 -43.14 -14.20 43.73
N LYS A 124 -44.33 -14.34 43.16
CA LYS A 124 -45.03 -15.62 43.11
C LYS A 124 -44.53 -16.38 41.89
N LYS A 125 -43.74 -17.42 42.13
CA LYS A 125 -43.36 -18.42 41.12
C LYS A 125 -44.63 -19.16 40.69
N ILE A 126 -45.25 -18.72 39.60
CA ILE A 126 -46.36 -19.43 38.98
C ILE A 126 -45.74 -20.61 38.22
N GLU A 127 -46.02 -21.82 38.67
CA GLU A 127 -45.67 -23.05 37.97
C GLU A 127 -46.44 -23.08 36.64
N LEU A 128 -45.74 -22.88 35.52
CA LEU A 128 -46.33 -22.87 34.18
C LEU A 128 -46.87 -24.26 33.84
N ASP A 129 -48.19 -24.32 33.58
CA ASP A 129 -48.91 -25.48 33.05
C ASP A 129 -48.19 -26.06 31.81
N PRO A 130 -48.06 -27.39 31.64
CA PRO A 130 -47.43 -28.04 30.48
C PRO A 130 -47.82 -27.44 29.11
N PHE A 131 -49.04 -26.95 28.93
CA PHE A 131 -49.46 -26.25 27.71
C PHE A 131 -48.70 -24.91 27.53
N SER A 132 -48.53 -24.13 28.60
CA SER A 132 -47.79 -22.86 28.56
C SER A 132 -46.31 -23.06 28.26
N LYS A 133 -45.69 -24.15 28.74
CA LYS A 133 -44.31 -24.53 28.38
C LYS A 133 -44.19 -24.88 26.88
N MET A 134 -45.17 -25.59 26.33
CA MET A 134 -45.22 -25.93 24.91
C MET A 134 -45.35 -24.69 24.03
N ILE A 135 -46.21 -23.74 24.40
CA ILE A 135 -46.34 -22.46 23.68
C ILE A 135 -45.03 -21.68 23.72
N GLN A 136 -44.35 -21.63 24.87
CA GLN A 136 -43.07 -20.93 25.01
C GLN A 136 -41.95 -21.56 24.17
N GLU A 137 -41.91 -22.90 24.06
CA GLU A 137 -40.93 -23.59 23.20
C GLU A 137 -41.21 -23.36 21.71
N LEU A 138 -42.49 -23.34 21.30
CA LEU A 138 -42.90 -23.01 19.92
C LEU A 138 -42.54 -21.56 19.55
N GLU A 139 -42.74 -20.61 20.46
CA GLU A 139 -42.32 -19.22 20.26
C GLU A 139 -40.80 -19.09 20.15
N LYS A 140 -40.05 -19.84 20.97
CA LYS A 140 -38.59 -19.87 20.92
C LYS A 140 -38.08 -20.46 19.59
N GLN A 141 -38.63 -21.59 19.15
CA GLN A 141 -38.28 -22.19 17.85
C GLN A 141 -38.58 -21.25 16.69
N LYS A 142 -39.76 -20.61 16.69
CA LYS A 142 -40.13 -19.63 15.66
C LYS A 142 -39.17 -18.43 15.65
N ASN A 143 -38.78 -17.92 16.82
CA ASN A 143 -37.81 -16.83 16.92
C ASN A 143 -36.41 -17.24 16.45
N ASP A 144 -35.97 -18.48 16.74
CA ASP A 144 -34.67 -18.99 16.30
C ASP A 144 -34.63 -19.23 14.78
N GLU A 145 -35.73 -19.69 14.18
CA GLU A 145 -35.91 -19.79 12.72
C GLU A 145 -35.79 -18.42 12.05
N VAL A 146 -36.53 -17.41 12.56
CA VAL A 146 -36.48 -16.03 12.04
C VAL A 146 -35.08 -15.44 12.18
N LYS A 147 -34.37 -15.69 13.29
CA LYS A 147 -32.97 -15.26 13.46
C LYS A 147 -32.05 -15.92 12.44
N ARG A 148 -32.16 -17.23 12.22
CA ARG A 148 -31.36 -17.95 11.22
C ARG A 148 -31.61 -17.41 9.81
N GLU A 149 -32.86 -17.24 9.42
CA GLU A 149 -33.21 -16.65 8.12
C GLU A 149 -32.66 -15.23 7.97
N THR A 150 -32.70 -14.43 9.05
CA THR A 150 -32.14 -13.07 9.06
C THR A 150 -30.63 -13.10 8.88
N ILE A 151 -29.91 -13.94 9.62
CA ILE A 151 -28.46 -14.12 9.49
C ILE A 151 -28.07 -14.58 8.08
N ILE A 152 -28.81 -15.52 7.49
CA ILE A 152 -28.55 -15.99 6.12
C ILE A 152 -28.77 -14.86 5.11
N LYS A 153 -29.86 -14.10 5.23
CA LYS A 153 -30.14 -12.94 4.36
C LYS A 153 -29.07 -11.86 4.51
N ASP A 154 -28.60 -11.62 5.72
CA ASP A 154 -27.58 -10.60 5.97
C ASP A 154 -26.20 -11.06 5.48
N ASN A 155 -25.82 -12.31 5.67
CA ASN A 155 -24.62 -12.90 5.06
C ASN A 155 -24.66 -12.79 3.53
N HIS A 156 -25.79 -13.12 2.89
CA HIS A 156 -25.94 -12.97 1.45
C HIS A 156 -25.78 -11.51 0.99
N LYS A 157 -26.32 -10.54 1.73
CA LYS A 157 -26.11 -9.11 1.43
C LYS A 157 -24.64 -8.71 1.59
N ILE A 158 -23.95 -9.23 2.61
CA ILE A 158 -22.53 -8.98 2.83
C ILE A 158 -21.70 -9.55 1.67
N ASP A 159 -22.01 -10.76 1.22
CA ASP A 159 -21.28 -11.40 0.12
C ASP A 159 -21.51 -10.67 -1.21
N GLU A 160 -22.73 -10.20 -1.50
CA GLU A 160 -22.98 -9.33 -2.66
C GLU A 160 -22.20 -8.02 -2.58
N LYS A 161 -22.14 -7.39 -1.39
CA LYS A 161 -21.34 -6.18 -1.18
C LYS A 161 -19.85 -6.45 -1.39
N ARG A 162 -19.32 -7.57 -0.89
CA ARG A 162 -17.92 -7.99 -1.12
C ARG A 162 -17.64 -8.19 -2.61
N ARG A 163 -18.54 -8.88 -3.31
CA ARG A 163 -18.42 -9.11 -4.75
C ARG A 163 -18.39 -7.80 -5.53
N LEU A 164 -19.32 -6.88 -5.24
CA LEU A 164 -19.38 -5.56 -5.88
C LEU A 164 -18.12 -4.73 -5.56
N ALA A 165 -17.66 -4.74 -4.31
CA ALA A 165 -16.44 -4.03 -3.90
C ALA A 165 -15.22 -4.58 -4.64
N GLN A 166 -15.13 -5.91 -4.81
CA GLN A 166 -14.04 -6.54 -5.53
C GLN A 166 -14.08 -6.23 -7.04
N GLU A 167 -15.27 -6.18 -7.64
CA GLU A 167 -15.47 -5.76 -9.03
C GLU A 167 -15.07 -4.30 -9.24
N ASN A 168 -15.49 -3.40 -8.35
CA ASN A 168 -15.10 -1.98 -8.40
C ASN A 168 -13.59 -1.82 -8.23
N LEU A 169 -12.99 -2.51 -7.26
CA LEU A 169 -11.54 -2.49 -7.05
C LEU A 169 -10.78 -2.96 -8.30
N GLN A 170 -11.23 -4.03 -8.95
CA GLN A 170 -10.60 -4.49 -10.19
C GLN A 170 -10.71 -3.48 -11.32
N ASN A 171 -11.84 -2.77 -11.42
CA ASN A 171 -12.01 -1.72 -12.42
C ASN A 171 -11.12 -0.51 -12.11
N ASP A 172 -11.08 -0.08 -10.86
CA ASP A 172 -10.23 1.02 -10.41
C ASP A 172 -8.75 0.72 -10.66
N LEU A 173 -8.30 -0.50 -10.35
CA LEU A 173 -6.93 -0.94 -10.62
C LEU A 173 -6.61 -0.91 -12.13
N LYS A 174 -7.51 -1.41 -12.99
CA LYS A 174 -7.31 -1.36 -14.45
C LYS A 174 -7.25 0.08 -14.97
N GLU A 175 -8.08 0.96 -14.44
CA GLU A 175 -8.06 2.36 -14.81
C GLU A 175 -6.78 3.07 -14.33
N ASP A 176 -6.34 2.77 -13.10
CA ASP A 176 -5.10 3.33 -12.56
C ASP A 176 -3.88 2.83 -13.34
N GLU A 177 -3.79 1.54 -13.63
CA GLU A 177 -2.75 0.94 -14.49
C GLU A 177 -2.71 1.62 -15.86
N LYS A 178 -3.88 1.87 -16.47
CA LYS A 178 -3.96 2.55 -17.77
C LYS A 178 -3.51 4.01 -17.68
N ARG A 179 -3.92 4.74 -16.65
CA ARG A 179 -3.48 6.14 -16.44
C ARG A 179 -1.98 6.21 -16.17
N ASN A 180 -1.44 5.21 -15.49
CA ASN A 180 -0.04 5.12 -15.11
C ASN A 180 0.82 4.34 -16.11
N GLU A 181 0.27 3.90 -17.24
CA GLU A 181 0.94 3.08 -18.24
C GLU A 181 2.26 3.74 -18.70
N VAL A 182 2.26 5.06 -18.88
CA VAL A 182 3.44 5.87 -19.27
C VAL A 182 4.60 5.75 -18.26
N ASN A 183 4.27 5.53 -16.98
CA ASN A 183 5.23 5.38 -15.89
C ASN A 183 5.45 3.91 -15.51
N SER A 184 4.88 2.94 -16.24
CA SER A 184 5.21 1.54 -16.02
C SER A 184 6.72 1.31 -16.18
N PRO A 185 7.31 0.36 -15.43
CA PRO A 185 8.75 0.09 -15.52
C PRO A 185 9.24 -0.12 -16.94
N ARG A 186 8.48 -0.85 -17.78
CA ARG A 186 8.77 -1.05 -19.21
C ARG A 186 8.79 0.26 -19.99
N ASN A 187 7.80 1.13 -19.83
CA ASN A 187 7.72 2.37 -20.60
C ASN A 187 8.74 3.40 -20.14
N VAL A 188 9.02 3.49 -18.83
CA VAL A 188 10.11 4.33 -18.30
C VAL A 188 11.45 3.85 -18.83
N PHE A 189 11.71 2.54 -18.77
CA PHE A 189 12.95 1.97 -19.27
C PHE A 189 13.08 2.12 -20.79
N TYR A 190 11.97 1.98 -21.53
CA TYR A 190 11.94 2.21 -22.98
C TYR A 190 12.39 3.64 -23.34
N ARG A 191 11.94 4.66 -22.60
CA ARG A 191 12.39 6.05 -22.81
C ARG A 191 13.89 6.20 -22.49
N PHE A 192 14.33 5.64 -21.37
CA PHE A 192 15.75 5.65 -20.99
C PHE A 192 16.65 5.08 -22.09
N ILE A 193 16.30 3.91 -22.66
CA ILE A 193 17.12 3.30 -23.72
C ILE A 193 17.11 4.10 -25.03
N GLN A 194 16.15 5.01 -25.27
CA GLN A 194 16.20 5.87 -26.45
C GLN A 194 17.38 6.84 -26.41
N GLU A 195 17.83 7.25 -25.22
CA GLU A 195 18.96 8.15 -25.02
C GLU A 195 20.31 7.42 -25.14
N VAL A 196 20.31 6.09 -25.00
CA VAL A 196 21.50 5.23 -25.16
C VAL A 196 21.84 5.06 -26.64
N ASP A 197 23.12 4.92 -26.96
CA ASP A 197 23.58 4.61 -28.30
C ASP A 197 22.94 3.32 -28.84
N SER A 198 22.47 3.38 -30.09
CA SER A 198 21.74 2.30 -30.76
C SER A 198 22.46 0.95 -30.76
N SER A 199 23.80 0.94 -30.78
CA SER A 199 24.61 -0.28 -30.76
C SER A 199 24.51 -1.03 -29.43
N PHE A 200 24.15 -0.37 -28.33
CA PHE A 200 24.06 -1.01 -27.00
C PHE A 200 22.62 -1.20 -26.49
N ARG A 201 21.62 -0.56 -27.11
CA ARG A 201 20.20 -0.65 -26.68
C ARG A 201 19.70 -2.08 -26.50
N GLY A 202 20.11 -2.97 -27.42
CA GLY A 202 19.75 -4.38 -27.37
C GLY A 202 20.26 -5.09 -26.11
N ILE A 203 21.44 -4.73 -25.63
CA ILE A 203 22.02 -5.28 -24.39
C ILE A 203 21.20 -4.83 -23.19
N PHE A 204 21.00 -3.52 -23.03
CA PHE A 204 20.25 -2.96 -21.91
C PHE A 204 18.80 -3.43 -21.87
N TRP A 205 18.13 -3.52 -23.02
CA TRP A 205 16.76 -4.03 -23.10
C TRP A 205 16.66 -5.49 -22.64
N GLN A 206 17.60 -6.33 -23.03
CA GLN A 206 17.59 -7.75 -22.64
C GLN A 206 17.96 -7.95 -21.17
N GLN A 207 18.86 -7.12 -20.62
CA GLN A 207 19.14 -7.12 -19.18
C GLN A 207 17.90 -6.74 -18.37
N PHE A 208 17.17 -5.72 -18.82
CA PHE A 208 15.89 -5.36 -18.20
C PHE A 208 14.88 -6.52 -18.22
N LEU A 209 14.70 -7.17 -19.38
CA LEU A 209 13.80 -8.32 -19.50
C LEU A 209 14.22 -9.50 -18.62
N PHE A 210 15.52 -9.71 -18.44
CA PHE A 210 16.04 -10.72 -17.53
C PHE A 210 15.67 -10.41 -16.07
N THR A 211 15.90 -9.17 -15.62
CA THR A 211 15.51 -8.73 -14.27
C THR A 211 14.00 -8.79 -14.06
N GLU A 212 13.20 -8.38 -15.05
CA GLU A 212 11.75 -8.44 -14.99
C GLU A 212 11.25 -9.88 -14.85
N LYS A 213 11.81 -10.82 -15.64
CA LYS A 213 11.48 -12.24 -15.55
C LYS A 213 11.73 -12.79 -14.14
N ILE A 214 12.90 -12.54 -13.56
CA ILE A 214 13.26 -13.03 -12.22
C ILE A 214 12.33 -12.42 -11.17
N SER A 215 12.07 -11.10 -11.26
CA SER A 215 11.17 -10.41 -10.33
C SER A 215 9.75 -10.99 -10.39
N GLN A 216 9.28 -11.31 -11.61
CA GLN A 216 7.98 -11.93 -11.82
C GLN A 216 7.92 -13.35 -11.23
N GLN A 217 8.93 -14.18 -11.49
CA GLN A 217 9.01 -15.54 -10.94
C GLN A 217 9.05 -15.53 -9.40
N ALA A 218 9.84 -14.63 -8.81
CA ALA A 218 9.91 -14.47 -7.37
C ALA A 218 8.57 -14.01 -6.77
N HIS A 219 7.88 -13.09 -7.44
CA HIS A 219 6.56 -12.64 -7.03
C HIS A 219 5.54 -13.78 -7.08
N GLU A 220 5.51 -14.55 -8.16
CA GLU A 220 4.63 -15.72 -8.30
C GLU A 220 4.86 -16.74 -7.17
N ALA A 221 6.11 -17.05 -6.86
CA ALA A 221 6.47 -17.98 -5.78
C ALA A 221 6.06 -17.45 -4.39
N LYS A 222 6.15 -16.13 -4.17
CA LYS A 222 5.65 -15.48 -2.95
C LYS A 222 4.13 -15.62 -2.83
N GLU A 223 3.40 -15.35 -3.89
CA GLU A 223 1.95 -15.44 -3.90
C GLU A 223 1.47 -16.88 -3.70
N GLU A 224 2.17 -17.86 -4.29
CA GLU A 224 1.92 -19.28 -4.05
C GLU A 224 2.16 -19.64 -2.57
N ALA A 225 3.28 -19.21 -1.98
CA ALA A 225 3.58 -19.41 -0.57
C ALA A 225 2.50 -18.83 0.36
N LEU A 226 1.95 -17.66 0.05
CA LEU A 226 0.86 -17.05 0.81
C LEU A 226 -0.44 -17.87 0.69
N ARG A 227 -0.76 -18.37 -0.51
CA ARG A 227 -1.93 -19.24 -0.74
C ARG A 227 -1.80 -20.59 0.00
N ASP A 228 -0.59 -21.09 0.13
CA ASP A 228 -0.28 -22.31 0.90
C ASP A 228 -0.31 -22.08 2.43
N GLY A 229 -0.61 -20.86 2.88
CA GLY A 229 -0.77 -20.52 4.30
C GLY A 229 0.54 -20.20 5.03
N LYS A 230 1.64 -19.95 4.31
CA LYS A 230 2.88 -19.47 4.93
C LYS A 230 2.71 -18.04 5.43
N SER A 231 3.47 -17.68 6.46
CA SER A 231 3.48 -16.31 6.97
C SER A 231 4.08 -15.34 5.94
N SER A 232 3.74 -14.05 6.05
CA SER A 232 4.35 -12.99 5.21
C SER A 232 5.88 -13.01 5.27
N PHE A 233 6.45 -13.27 6.45
CA PHE A 233 7.90 -13.37 6.63
C PHE A 233 8.51 -14.52 5.83
N GLU A 234 7.90 -15.71 5.89
CA GLU A 234 8.35 -16.88 5.14
C GLU A 234 8.15 -16.72 3.63
N ALA A 235 7.02 -16.16 3.20
CA ALA A 235 6.76 -15.86 1.80
C ALA A 235 7.76 -14.83 1.25
N MET A 236 8.12 -13.82 2.03
CA MET A 236 9.14 -12.84 1.65
C MET A 236 10.54 -13.47 1.58
N LYS A 237 10.86 -14.44 2.44
CA LYS A 237 12.11 -15.20 2.33
C LYS A 237 12.17 -15.99 1.03
N ILE A 238 11.06 -16.60 0.61
CA ILE A 238 10.96 -17.30 -0.68
C ILE A 238 11.14 -16.33 -1.84
N PHE A 239 10.48 -15.16 -1.80
CA PHE A 239 10.70 -14.11 -2.78
C PHE A 239 12.19 -13.76 -2.91
N GLN A 240 12.88 -13.51 -1.80
CA GLN A 240 14.30 -13.15 -1.80
C GLN A 240 15.18 -14.27 -2.37
N GLN A 241 14.84 -15.53 -2.11
CA GLN A 241 15.56 -16.69 -2.62
C GLN A 241 15.37 -16.85 -4.13
N GLU A 242 14.14 -16.72 -4.64
CA GLU A 242 13.83 -16.83 -6.07
C GLU A 242 14.30 -15.60 -6.86
N ALA A 243 14.33 -14.42 -6.23
CA ALA A 243 14.86 -13.21 -6.84
C ALA A 243 16.40 -13.16 -6.85
N ALA A 244 17.06 -14.08 -6.14
CA ALA A 244 18.52 -14.11 -6.06
C ALA A 244 19.11 -14.62 -7.38
N VAL A 245 20.05 -13.85 -7.91
CA VAL A 245 20.79 -14.22 -9.13
C VAL A 245 22.26 -14.38 -8.77
N THR A 246 22.86 -15.49 -9.19
CA THR A 246 24.28 -15.71 -8.99
C THR A 246 25.12 -14.85 -9.93
N GLN A 247 26.34 -14.52 -9.53
CA GLN A 247 27.29 -13.82 -10.39
C GLN A 247 27.51 -14.56 -11.72
N LYS A 248 27.57 -15.89 -11.68
CA LYS A 248 27.74 -16.75 -12.86
C LYS A 248 26.60 -16.53 -13.87
N GLU A 249 25.35 -16.52 -13.42
CA GLU A 249 24.20 -16.30 -14.29
C GLU A 249 24.23 -14.91 -14.94
N VAL A 250 24.56 -13.87 -14.16
CA VAL A 250 24.73 -12.51 -14.70
C VAL A 250 25.83 -12.48 -15.77
N MET A 251 26.96 -13.14 -15.52
CA MET A 251 28.05 -13.24 -16.47
C MET A 251 27.65 -13.98 -17.74
N ASP A 252 26.96 -15.12 -17.63
CA ASP A 252 26.49 -15.91 -18.77
C ASP A 252 25.50 -15.11 -19.63
N VAL A 253 24.57 -14.38 -19.00
CA VAL A 253 23.67 -13.46 -19.71
C VAL A 253 24.46 -12.38 -20.43
N ASN A 254 25.36 -11.67 -19.74
CA ASN A 254 26.14 -10.58 -20.33
C ASN A 254 27.05 -11.05 -21.47
N LYS A 255 27.66 -12.22 -21.33
CA LYS A 255 28.46 -12.87 -22.37
C LYS A 255 27.64 -13.10 -23.63
N ASN A 256 26.46 -13.71 -23.49
CA ASN A 256 25.57 -13.98 -24.63
C ASN A 256 25.08 -12.69 -25.29
N LEU A 257 24.77 -11.65 -24.51
CA LEU A 257 24.36 -10.35 -25.04
C LEU A 257 25.50 -9.62 -25.75
N SER A 258 26.72 -9.72 -25.23
CA SER A 258 27.91 -9.12 -25.85
C SER A 258 28.22 -9.74 -27.21
N VAL A 259 28.03 -11.06 -27.35
CA VAL A 259 28.16 -11.74 -28.66
C VAL A 259 27.04 -11.31 -29.61
N LYS A 260 25.80 -11.27 -29.11
CA LYS A 260 24.62 -11.03 -29.97
C LYS A 260 24.46 -9.58 -30.42
N TYR A 261 24.81 -8.63 -29.57
CA TYR A 261 24.55 -7.19 -29.80
C TYR A 261 25.80 -6.31 -29.67
N GLY A 262 26.85 -6.77 -28.97
CA GLY A 262 28.04 -5.97 -28.64
C GLY A 262 29.23 -6.17 -29.57
N ASN A 263 29.04 -6.79 -30.74
CA ASN A 263 30.11 -7.12 -31.71
C ASN A 263 31.27 -7.96 -31.13
N SER A 264 31.04 -8.68 -30.02
CA SER A 264 32.04 -9.62 -29.47
C SER A 264 31.92 -10.98 -30.14
N THR A 265 32.98 -11.78 -30.08
CA THR A 265 32.93 -13.21 -30.47
C THR A 265 32.91 -14.10 -29.24
N SER A 266 32.46 -15.34 -29.41
CA SER A 266 32.53 -16.37 -28.35
C SER A 266 33.96 -16.59 -27.90
N ASP A 267 34.93 -16.56 -28.83
CA ASP A 267 36.35 -16.75 -28.53
C ASP A 267 36.87 -15.67 -27.57
N VAL A 268 36.55 -14.40 -27.83
CA VAL A 268 36.91 -13.29 -26.94
C VAL A 268 36.24 -13.43 -25.57
N GLN A 269 34.96 -13.81 -25.53
CA GLN A 269 34.24 -13.97 -24.26
C GLN A 269 34.67 -15.21 -23.46
N ASN A 270 35.31 -16.20 -24.10
CA ASN A 270 35.86 -17.38 -23.44
C ASN A 270 37.22 -17.11 -22.79
N LEU A 271 37.84 -15.96 -23.05
CA LEU A 271 39.09 -15.56 -22.39
C LEU A 271 38.87 -15.13 -20.93
N PHE A 272 37.65 -14.77 -20.56
CA PHE A 272 37.33 -14.39 -19.19
C PHE A 272 37.16 -15.64 -18.31
N ASP A 273 37.75 -15.60 -17.12
CA ASP A 273 37.63 -16.65 -16.12
C ASP A 273 36.24 -16.68 -15.45
N GLU A 274 36.04 -17.61 -14.50
CA GLU A 274 34.77 -17.75 -13.75
C GLU A 274 34.38 -16.52 -12.91
N ASN A 275 35.31 -15.58 -12.72
CA ASN A 275 35.11 -14.32 -12.01
C ASN A 275 34.97 -13.11 -12.95
N GLY A 276 35.02 -13.34 -14.28
CA GLY A 276 34.90 -12.30 -15.29
C GLY A 276 36.20 -11.52 -15.51
N LYS A 277 37.35 -12.11 -15.19
CA LYS A 277 38.67 -11.48 -15.32
C LYS A 277 39.45 -12.09 -16.48
N LEU A 278 40.25 -11.27 -17.15
CA LEU A 278 41.23 -11.76 -18.12
C LEU A 278 42.43 -12.38 -17.39
N PRO A 279 43.13 -13.33 -18.03
CA PRO A 279 44.40 -13.83 -17.52
C PRO A 279 45.34 -12.64 -17.32
N ARG A 280 45.98 -12.55 -16.17
CA ARG A 280 47.07 -11.59 -16.00
C ARG A 280 48.29 -12.17 -16.71
N GLU A 281 48.91 -11.37 -17.58
CA GLU A 281 50.27 -11.66 -18.03
C GLU A 281 51.20 -11.35 -16.86
N ASP A 282 52.05 -12.32 -16.50
CA ASP A 282 53.08 -12.18 -15.46
C ASP A 282 54.27 -11.34 -15.95
#